data_AF-A0A952WVC4-F1
#
_entry.id   AF-A0A952WVC4-F1
#
_cell.length_a   1.000
_cell.length_b   1.000
_cell.length_c   1.000
_cell.angle_alpha   90.00
_cell.angle_beta   90.00
_cell.angle_gamma   90.00
#
_symmetry.space_group_name_H-M   'P 1'
#
loop_
_entity.id
_entity.type
_entity.pdbx_description
1 polymer ?
#
loop_
_entity_poly.entity_id
_entity_poly.type
_entity_poly.pdbx_seq_one_letter_code
_entity_poly.pdbx_strand_id
1 'polypeptide(L)'
;MSEPTPRQAPATGSGITCREAIDFIMAYLDNELPLEQRHEFERHLSVCPSCVNYLDSYQRTVTLGRETHRGNTDDVPASLLKAIGAARKRSGSA
;
A
#
# COMPACT_ATOMS: atom_id res chain seq x y z
N MET A 1 23.86 6.62 -3.64
CA MET A 1 22.47 6.21 -3.93
C MET A 1 22.29 4.86 -3.30
N SER A 2 21.65 4.80 -2.13
CA SER A 2 21.48 3.56 -1.39
C SER A 2 20.53 2.64 -2.17
N GLU A 3 20.95 1.41 -2.42
CA GLU A 3 20.10 0.37 -3.00
C GLU A 3 18.83 0.20 -2.17
N PRO A 4 17.66 -0.07 -2.79
CA PRO A 4 16.48 -0.47 -2.05
C PRO A 4 16.79 -1.78 -1.33
N THR A 5 16.67 -1.79 0.00
CA THR A 5 16.88 -2.99 0.81
C THR A 5 15.98 -4.11 0.26
N PRO A 6 16.50 -5.33 0.05
CA PRO A 6 15.69 -6.47 -0.34
C PRO A 6 14.50 -6.60 0.62
N ARG A 7 13.32 -6.92 0.10
CA ARG A 7 12.11 -7.22 0.89
C ARG A 7 12.43 -8.45 1.75
N GLN A 8 12.93 -8.23 2.97
CA GLN A 8 13.32 -9.29 3.88
C GLN A 8 12.06 -10.08 4.28
N ALA A 9 12.15 -11.41 4.22
CA ALA A 9 11.15 -12.29 4.80
C ALA A 9 11.12 -12.07 6.33
N PRO A 10 9.95 -12.19 6.99
CA PRO A 10 9.82 -11.86 8.41
C PRO A 10 10.79 -12.69 9.25
N ALA A 11 11.56 -12.01 10.10
CA ALA A 11 12.38 -12.66 11.11
C ALA A 11 11.44 -13.35 12.11
N THR A 12 11.72 -14.62 12.38
CA THR A 12 11.01 -15.46 13.34
C THR A 12 11.17 -14.93 14.77
N GLY A 13 10.36 -13.95 15.13
CA GLY A 13 10.10 -13.46 16.48
C GLY A 13 8.61 -13.13 16.57
N SER A 14 8.00 -13.31 17.74
CA SER A 14 6.53 -13.39 17.95
C SER A 14 5.70 -12.11 17.67
N GLY A 15 6.10 -11.29 16.71
CA GLY A 15 5.37 -10.13 16.24
C GLY A 15 6.24 -9.19 15.41
N ILE A 16 5.60 -8.44 14.52
CA ILE A 16 6.29 -7.46 13.67
C ILE A 16 6.73 -6.23 14.47
N THR A 17 7.89 -5.70 14.11
CA THR A 17 8.48 -4.47 14.64
C THR A 17 7.81 -3.22 14.06
N CYS A 18 8.04 -2.05 14.67
CA CYS A 18 7.55 -0.78 14.11
C CYS A 18 8.10 -0.51 12.70
N ARG A 19 9.34 -0.94 12.42
CA ARG A 19 9.95 -0.80 11.09
C ARG A 19 9.20 -1.64 10.05
N GLU A 20 8.98 -2.92 10.34
CA GLU A 20 8.22 -3.82 9.46
C GLU A 20 6.78 -3.33 9.28
N ALA A 21 6.15 -2.83 10.35
CA ALA A 21 4.82 -2.23 10.26
C ALA A 21 4.81 -1.04 9.28
N ILE A 22 5.80 -0.13 9.37
CA ILE A 22 5.91 0.99 8.43
C ILE A 22 6.07 0.51 6.99
N ASP A 23 6.86 -0.54 6.76
CA ASP A 23 7.07 -1.12 5.42
C ASP A 23 5.77 -1.75 4.85
N PHE A 24 4.85 -2.18 5.71
CA PHE A 24 3.57 -2.77 5.33
C PHE A 24 2.47 -1.75 5.02
N ILE A 25 2.63 -0.47 5.36
CA ILE A 25 1.55 0.54 5.24
C ILE A 25 0.98 0.65 3.82
N MET A 26 1.84 0.69 2.80
CA MET A 26 1.37 0.78 1.41
C MET A 26 0.53 -0.44 1.03
N ALA A 27 1.08 -1.64 1.22
CA ALA A 27 0.37 -2.89 0.92
C ALA A 27 -0.90 -3.08 1.78
N TYR A 28 -0.94 -2.53 3.00
CA TYR A 28 -2.14 -2.52 3.83
C TYR A 28 -3.26 -1.67 3.24
N LEU A 29 -2.93 -0.44 2.82
CA LEU A 29 -3.86 0.51 2.24
C LEU A 29 -4.37 0.07 0.87
N ASP A 30 -3.51 -0.57 0.07
CA ASP A 30 -3.86 -1.11 -1.25
C ASP A 30 -4.54 -2.49 -1.17
N ASN A 31 -4.71 -3.04 0.05
CA ASN A 31 -5.29 -4.34 0.31
C ASN A 31 -4.55 -5.53 -0.34
N GLU A 32 -3.22 -5.41 -0.43
CA GLU A 32 -2.30 -6.40 -1.01
C GLU A 32 -1.52 -7.20 0.04
N LEU A 33 -1.70 -6.92 1.33
CA LEU A 33 -1.13 -7.72 2.40
C LEU A 33 -1.78 -9.11 2.46
N PRO A 34 -0.97 -10.20 2.52
CA PRO A 34 -1.47 -11.53 2.86
C PRO A 34 -2.19 -11.51 4.22
N LEU A 35 -3.20 -12.36 4.38
CA LEU A 35 -4.09 -12.37 5.55
C LEU A 35 -3.32 -12.45 6.89
N GLU A 36 -2.34 -13.35 6.98
CA GLU A 36 -1.51 -13.50 8.19
C GLU A 36 -0.74 -12.22 8.53
N GLN A 37 -0.13 -11.58 7.55
CA GLN A 37 0.63 -10.33 7.75
C GLN A 37 -0.30 -9.17 8.10
N ARG A 38 -1.51 -9.14 7.52
CA ARG A 38 -2.55 -8.17 7.87
C ARG A 38 -2.94 -8.32 9.34
N HIS A 39 -3.17 -9.54 9.81
CA HIS A 39 -3.49 -9.79 11.22
C HIS A 39 -2.36 -9.36 12.16
N GLU A 40 -1.11 -9.67 11.85
CA GLU A 40 0.03 -9.24 12.65
C GLU A 40 0.19 -7.71 12.68
N PHE A 41 -0.05 -7.06 11.55
CA PHE A 41 -0.04 -5.60 11.43
C PHE A 41 -1.14 -4.95 12.26
N GLU A 42 -2.38 -5.42 12.15
CA GLU A 42 -3.51 -4.93 12.94
C GLU A 42 -3.30 -5.16 14.44
N ARG A 43 -2.74 -6.31 14.82
CA ARG A 43 -2.33 -6.58 16.20
C ARG A 43 -1.28 -5.57 16.67
N HIS A 44 -0.28 -5.24 15.84
CA HIS A 44 0.71 -4.22 16.18
C HIS A 44 0.07 -2.84 16.39
N LEU A 45 -0.84 -2.43 15.49
CA LEU A 45 -1.56 -1.16 15.62
C LEU A 45 -2.38 -1.08 16.91
N SER A 46 -2.93 -2.20 17.39
CA SER A 46 -3.71 -2.22 18.64
C SER A 46 -2.88 -1.90 19.90
N VAL A 47 -1.55 -2.06 19.85
CA VAL A 47 -0.65 -1.88 21.01
C VAL A 47 0.36 -0.75 20.84
N CYS A 48 0.48 -0.16 19.66
CA CYS A 48 1.50 0.85 19.35
C CYS A 48 0.89 2.17 18.83
N PRO A 49 0.65 3.15 19.72
CA PRO A 49 0.07 4.44 19.34
C PRO A 49 0.89 5.22 18.30
N SER A 50 2.22 5.09 18.34
CA SER A 50 3.10 5.77 17.37
C SER A 50 2.87 5.29 15.94
N CYS A 51 2.64 3.98 15.75
CA CYS A 51 2.35 3.42 14.43
C CYS A 51 0.94 3.79 13.95
N VAL A 52 -0.04 3.90 14.85
CA VAL A 52 -1.37 4.44 14.54
C VAL A 52 -1.28 5.89 14.03
N ASN A 53 -0.55 6.74 14.76
CA ASN A 53 -0.34 8.14 14.38
C ASN A 53 0.39 8.26 13.04
N TYR A 54 1.36 7.39 12.80
CA TYR A 54 2.10 7.37 11.54
C TYR A 54 1.19 6.94 10.37
N LEU A 55 0.34 5.91 10.55
CA LEU A 55 -0.64 5.49 9.54
C LEU A 55 -1.61 6.62 9.17
N ASP A 56 -2.17 7.31 10.16
CA ASP A 56 -3.05 8.46 9.93
C ASP A 56 -2.32 9.60 9.20
N SER A 57 -1.09 9.92 9.60
CA SER A 57 -0.26 10.93 8.92
C SER A 57 0.05 10.55 7.46
N TYR A 58 0.32 9.27 7.21
CA TYR A 58 0.55 8.74 5.88
C TYR A 58 -0.71 8.87 5.00
N GLN A 59 -1.89 8.48 5.50
CA GLN A 59 -3.16 8.63 4.79
C GLN A 59 -3.47 10.08 4.43
N ARG A 60 -3.20 11.02 5.35
CA ARG A 60 -3.32 12.46 5.07
C ARG A 60 -2.36 12.93 3.97
N THR A 61 -1.13 12.45 4.00
CA THR A 61 -0.12 12.75 2.97
C THR A 61 -0.56 12.25 1.59
N VAL A 62 -1.09 11.02 1.51
CA VAL A 62 -1.65 10.47 0.26
C VAL A 62 -2.84 11.31 -0.22
N THR A 63 -3.73 11.70 0.68
CA THR A 63 -4.90 12.53 0.37
C THR A 63 -4.47 13.88 -0.20
N LEU A 64 -3.56 14.58 0.48
CA LEU A 64 -3.03 15.86 0.02
C LEU A 64 -2.30 15.73 -1.32
N GLY A 65 -1.55 14.64 -1.52
CA GLY A 65 -0.91 14.33 -2.80
C GLY A 65 -1.94 14.18 -3.93
N ARG A 66 -3.08 13.52 -3.69
CA ARG A 66 -4.17 13.38 -4.67
C ARG A 66 -4.88 14.72 -4.94
N GLU A 67 -5.06 15.55 -3.92
CA GLU A 67 -5.71 16.86 -4.08
C GLU A 67 -4.87 17.87 -4.86
N THR A 68 -3.55 17.85 -4.64
CA THR A 68 -2.59 18.70 -5.35
C THR A 68 -2.35 18.19 -6.77
N HIS A 69 -2.34 16.88 -6.97
CA HIS A 69 -2.34 16.27 -8.29
C HIS A 69 -3.77 16.13 -8.83
N ARG A 70 -4.38 17.24 -9.25
CA ARG A 70 -5.56 17.21 -10.13
C ARG A 70 -5.14 16.74 -11.52
N GLY A 71 -4.77 15.47 -11.65
CA GLY A 71 -4.49 14.86 -12.94
C GLY A 71 -5.72 15.02 -13.83
N ASN A 72 -5.59 15.81 -14.90
CA ASN A 72 -6.67 15.98 -15.85
C ASN A 72 -6.82 14.69 -16.65
N THR A 73 -7.94 13.98 -16.48
CA THR A 73 -8.21 12.76 -17.25
C THR A 73 -8.65 13.07 -18.68
N ASP A 74 -8.96 14.34 -18.99
CA ASP A 74 -9.40 14.77 -20.32
C ASP A 74 -8.32 14.59 -21.40
N ASP A 75 -7.04 14.54 -21.03
CA ASP A 75 -5.91 14.35 -21.96
C ASP A 75 -5.46 12.88 -22.10
N VAL A 76 -6.22 11.95 -21.52
CA VAL A 76 -5.92 10.52 -21.65
C VAL A 76 -6.50 9.98 -22.97
N PRO A 77 -5.68 9.45 -23.90
CA PRO A 77 -6.18 8.96 -25.18
C PRO A 77 -7.18 7.81 -25.00
N ALA A 78 -8.32 7.88 -25.69
CA ALA A 78 -9.36 6.86 -25.63
C ALA A 78 -8.87 5.45 -26.00
N SER A 79 -7.84 5.37 -26.85
CA SER A 79 -7.17 4.10 -27.21
C SER A 79 -6.52 3.42 -26.01
N LEU A 80 -5.94 4.19 -25.08
CA LEU A 80 -5.32 3.68 -23.86
C LEU A 80 -6.38 3.14 -22.89
N LEU A 81 -7.48 3.90 -22.68
CA LEU A 81 -8.59 3.46 -21.84
C LEU A 81 -9.19 2.14 -22.35
N LYS A 82 -9.37 2.02 -23.68
CA LYS A 82 -9.86 0.79 -24.32
C LYS A 82 -8.89 -0.38 -24.10
N ALA A 83 -7.59 -0.15 -24.21
CA ALA A 83 -6.57 -1.18 -24.00
C ALA A 83 -6.55 -1.70 -22.55
N ILE A 84 -6.61 -0.80 -21.56
CA ILE A 84 -6.66 -1.16 -20.13
C ILE A 84 -7.93 -1.96 -19.82
N GLY A 85 -9.09 -1.50 -20.34
CA GLY A 85 -10.36 -2.20 -20.16
C GLY A 85 -10.33 -3.62 -20.76
N ALA A 86 -9.73 -3.79 -21.93
CA ALA A 86 -9.56 -5.11 -22.55
C ALA A 86 -8.61 -6.02 -21.76
N ALA A 87 -7.53 -5.47 -21.19
CA ALA A 87 -6.58 -6.22 -20.36
C ALA A 87 -7.21 -6.74 -19.07
N ARG A 88 -7.94 -5.88 -18.36
CA ARG A 88 -8.58 -6.25 -17.08
C ARG A 88 -9.65 -7.33 -17.23
N LYS A 89 -10.37 -7.37 -18.37
CA LYS A 89 -11.32 -8.45 -18.70
C LYS A 89 -10.67 -9.81 -18.90
N ARG A 90 -9.41 -9.86 -19.35
CA ARG A 90 -8.66 -11.12 -19.49
C ARG A 90 -8.15 -11.62 -18.15
N SER A 91 -7.80 -10.72 -17.24
CA SER A 91 -7.28 -11.05 -15.90
C SER A 91 -8.37 -11.48 -14.91
N GLY A 92 -9.64 -11.07 -15.10
CA GLY A 92 -10.77 -11.46 -14.26
C GLY A 92 -11.54 -12.69 -14.75
N SER A 93 -10.99 -13.44 -15.71
CA SER A 93 -11.61 -14.65 -16.29
C SER A 93 -10.85 -15.93 -15.94
N ALA A 94 -10.11 -15.93 -14.83
CA ALA A 94 -9.39 -17.06 -14.25
C ALA A 94 -9.77 -17.23 -12.79
#